data_AF-A0A6J8ESW2-F1
#
_entry.id   AF-A0A6J8ESW2-F1
#
_cell.length_a   1.000
_cell.length_b   1.000
_cell.length_c   1.000
_cell.angle_alpha   90.00
_cell.angle_beta   90.00
_cell.angle_gamma   90.00
#
_symmetry.space_group_name_H-M   'P 1'
#
loop_
_entity.id
_entity.type
_entity.pdbx_description
1 polymer ?
#
loop_
_entity_poly.entity_id
_entity_poly.type
_entity_poly.pdbx_seq_one_letter_code
_entity_poly.pdbx_strand_id
1 'polypeptide(L)'
;MEASPDRDASDTEEQEPRQNSDKREQPKDTANTTDQVVKKIKTEHSYEFKYNGNKAQFDFDTEIDSEIKKIKRAAEHDDYRKIKDLCYTVRDKIHKRNKCIKIADKSPAGWDTVKEYLSDELASNSEDEKKIRYAENYSSYLNLHFGLIR
;
A
#
# COMPACT_ATOMS: atom_id res chain seq x y z
N MET A 1 47.86 7.71 57.02
CA MET A 1 48.76 8.85 57.29
C MET A 1 49.74 8.87 56.13
N GLU A 2 49.36 9.52 55.03
CA GLU A 2 49.62 10.96 54.75
C GLU A 2 51.10 11.20 54.44
N ALA A 3 51.51 11.95 53.43
CA ALA A 3 50.82 12.82 52.49
C ALA A 3 51.77 13.11 51.31
N SER A 4 51.21 13.56 50.18
CA SER A 4 51.93 14.40 49.20
C SER A 4 52.47 15.68 49.86
N PRO A 5 53.36 16.41 49.16
CA PRO A 5 53.24 17.86 49.21
C PRO A 5 53.24 18.55 47.83
N ASP A 6 52.45 19.63 47.81
CA ASP A 6 52.18 20.67 46.82
C ASP A 6 53.42 21.47 46.34
N ARG A 7 53.48 21.84 45.05
CA ARG A 7 53.28 23.20 44.43
C ARG A 7 54.34 24.27 44.70
N ASP A 8 54.86 24.83 43.60
CA ASP A 8 55.05 26.28 43.31
C ASP A 8 55.24 26.40 41.77
N ALA A 9 54.41 27.12 41.00
CA ALA A 9 54.37 28.58 40.79
C ALA A 9 55.71 29.11 40.18
N SER A 10 55.79 29.87 39.09
CA SER A 10 54.86 30.76 38.38
C SER A 10 55.49 31.28 37.07
N ASP A 11 54.67 31.97 36.24
CA ASP A 11 55.01 33.13 35.37
C ASP A 11 55.90 32.93 34.13
N THR A 12 55.66 33.47 32.92
CA THR A 12 54.70 34.39 32.25
C THR A 12 54.99 34.24 30.74
N GLU A 13 54.07 34.30 29.77
CA GLU A 13 53.72 35.49 28.96
C GLU A 13 53.05 34.94 27.66
N GLU A 14 51.72 35.03 27.52
CA GLU A 14 50.99 36.02 26.71
C GLU A 14 51.23 35.93 25.17
N GLN A 15 50.20 35.50 24.41
CA GLN A 15 49.60 36.22 23.27
C GLN A 15 48.62 35.32 22.47
N GLU A 16 47.31 35.52 22.69
CA GLU A 16 46.28 35.43 21.64
C GLU A 16 46.13 36.82 20.95
N PRO A 17 45.28 37.09 19.93
CA PRO A 17 44.38 36.23 19.12
C PRO A 17 44.50 36.48 17.59
N ARG A 18 43.95 35.59 16.75
CA ARG A 18 43.47 36.01 15.41
C ARG A 18 42.08 35.44 15.10
N GLN A 19 41.17 36.38 14.96
CA GLN A 19 39.81 36.24 14.47
C GLN A 19 39.78 35.59 13.09
N ASN A 20 38.83 34.70 12.85
CA ASN A 20 38.12 34.75 11.57
C ASN A 20 36.64 34.40 11.76
N SER A 21 35.85 35.35 11.29
CA SER A 21 34.40 35.43 11.27
C SER A 21 33.78 34.57 10.18
N ASP A 22 32.57 34.10 10.46
CA ASP A 22 31.44 34.07 9.53
C ASP A 22 31.52 33.09 8.33
N LYS A 23 30.73 32.01 8.40
CA LYS A 23 29.50 31.91 7.59
C LYS A 23 28.67 30.68 7.95
N ARG A 24 27.43 30.97 8.30
CA ARG A 24 26.30 30.07 8.45
C ARG A 24 26.03 29.35 7.13
N GLU A 25 26.51 28.13 6.97
CA GLU A 25 26.08 27.26 5.86
C GLU A 25 24.70 26.65 6.19
N GLN A 26 23.69 27.20 5.52
CA GLN A 26 22.35 26.64 5.43
C GLN A 26 22.41 25.30 4.66
N PRO A 27 21.76 24.22 5.11
CA PRO A 27 21.66 23.00 4.30
C PRO A 27 20.71 23.28 3.12
N LYS A 28 21.27 23.38 1.91
CA LYS A 28 20.52 23.62 0.65
C LYS A 28 20.05 22.35 -0.07
N ASP A 29 20.13 21.18 0.55
CA ASP A 29 19.92 19.90 -0.16
C ASP A 29 18.62 19.16 0.18
N THR A 30 17.73 19.74 0.98
CA THR A 30 16.43 19.10 1.34
C THR A 30 15.34 19.31 0.27
N ALA A 31 15.47 20.32 -0.59
CA ALA A 31 14.48 20.61 -1.64
C ALA A 31 14.55 19.60 -2.81
N ASN A 32 15.76 19.20 -3.21
CA ASN A 32 15.96 18.34 -4.38
C ASN A 32 15.48 16.89 -4.14
N THR A 33 15.61 16.40 -2.90
CA THR A 33 15.08 15.08 -2.50
C THR A 33 13.56 15.07 -2.44
N THR A 34 12.95 16.15 -1.93
CA THR A 34 11.49 16.25 -1.80
C THR A 34 10.84 16.36 -3.18
N ASP A 35 11.39 17.14 -4.10
CA ASP A 35 10.87 17.23 -5.47
C ASP A 35 11.09 15.96 -6.30
N GLN A 36 12.17 15.22 -6.07
CA GLN A 36 12.37 13.91 -6.69
C GLN A 36 11.41 12.86 -6.13
N VAL A 37 11.15 12.87 -4.82
CA VAL A 37 10.15 12.01 -4.19
C VAL A 37 8.75 12.38 -4.69
N VAL A 38 8.40 13.67 -4.77
CA VAL A 38 7.12 14.14 -5.32
C VAL A 38 6.98 13.82 -6.81
N LYS A 39 8.05 13.93 -7.61
CA LYS A 39 8.02 13.49 -9.02
C LYS A 39 7.85 11.98 -9.13
N LYS A 40 8.51 11.18 -8.29
CA LYS A 40 8.36 9.72 -8.29
C LYS A 40 6.94 9.30 -7.88
N ILE A 41 6.38 9.94 -6.85
CA ILE A 41 4.98 9.77 -6.42
C ILE A 41 3.99 10.21 -7.51
N LYS A 42 4.25 11.33 -8.21
CA LYS A 42 3.44 11.78 -9.35
C LYS A 42 3.52 10.85 -10.56
N THR A 43 4.65 10.16 -10.74
CA THR A 43 4.86 9.23 -11.87
C THR A 43 4.23 7.87 -11.60
N GLU A 44 4.19 7.41 -10.34
CA GLU A 44 3.50 6.17 -9.95
C GLU A 44 1.97 6.28 -10.04
N HIS A 45 1.42 7.50 -10.04
CA HIS A 45 -0.02 7.76 -10.23
C HIS A 45 -0.43 8.17 -11.65
N SER A 46 0.47 8.17 -12.64
CA SER A 46 0.11 8.66 -13.98
C SER A 46 -0.34 7.57 -14.96
N TYR A 47 -0.37 6.29 -14.54
CA TYR A 47 -0.87 5.25 -15.43
C TYR A 47 -2.41 5.18 -15.37
N GLU A 48 -3.04 5.73 -16.40
CA GLU A 48 -4.48 5.64 -16.60
C GLU A 48 -4.83 4.33 -17.30
N PHE A 49 -5.42 3.39 -16.56
CA PHE A 49 -5.87 2.13 -17.12
C PHE A 49 -7.07 2.35 -18.05
N LYS A 50 -6.95 1.91 -19.30
CA LYS A 50 -8.05 1.92 -20.28
C LYS A 50 -9.26 1.09 -19.85
N TYR A 51 -9.03 0.02 -19.08
CA TYR A 51 -10.07 -0.94 -18.68
C TYR A 51 -10.14 -1.02 -17.16
N ASN A 52 -11.33 -0.85 -16.59
CA ASN A 52 -11.55 -0.93 -15.14
C ASN A 52 -11.11 -2.28 -14.57
N GLY A 53 -11.33 -3.37 -15.31
CA GLY A 53 -10.84 -4.70 -14.93
C GLY A 53 -9.32 -4.80 -14.78
N ASN A 54 -8.56 -4.12 -15.65
CA ASN A 54 -7.09 -4.10 -15.56
C ASN A 54 -6.61 -3.28 -14.36
N LYS A 55 -7.26 -2.15 -14.09
CA LYS A 55 -6.99 -1.36 -12.88
C LYS A 55 -7.24 -2.19 -11.63
N ALA A 56 -8.41 -2.82 -11.56
CA ALA A 56 -8.75 -3.68 -10.43
C ALA A 56 -7.71 -4.78 -10.28
N GLN A 57 -7.28 -5.43 -11.36
CA GLN A 57 -6.27 -6.50 -11.34
C GLN A 57 -4.92 -6.02 -10.82
N PHE A 58 -4.46 -4.87 -11.31
CA PHE A 58 -3.24 -4.26 -10.83
C PHE A 58 -3.30 -3.93 -9.32
N ASP A 59 -4.41 -3.36 -8.86
CA ASP A 59 -4.62 -3.05 -7.45
C ASP A 59 -4.56 -4.33 -6.58
N PHE A 60 -5.20 -5.42 -7.03
CA PHE A 60 -5.14 -6.72 -6.36
C PHE A 60 -3.73 -7.33 -6.37
N ASP A 61 -3.02 -7.30 -7.49
CA ASP A 61 -1.67 -7.84 -7.59
C ASP A 61 -0.69 -7.08 -6.69
N THR A 62 -0.86 -5.76 -6.58
CA THR A 62 -0.11 -4.90 -5.66
C THR A 62 -0.39 -5.27 -4.20
N GLU A 63 -1.64 -5.58 -3.86
CA GLU A 63 -2.02 -6.05 -2.53
C GLU A 63 -1.37 -7.41 -2.20
N ILE A 64 -1.40 -8.37 -3.14
CA ILE A 64 -0.79 -9.69 -2.96
C ILE A 64 0.73 -9.58 -2.81
N ASP A 65 1.40 -8.75 -3.62
CA ASP A 65 2.83 -8.51 -3.48
C ASP A 65 3.19 -7.93 -2.10
N SER A 66 2.35 -7.03 -1.56
CA SER A 66 2.49 -6.53 -0.19
C SER A 66 2.38 -7.63 0.86
N GLU A 67 1.43 -8.56 0.73
CA GLU A 67 1.33 -9.71 1.64
C GLU A 67 2.53 -10.66 1.51
N ILE A 68 3.01 -10.91 0.29
CA ILE A 68 4.22 -11.73 0.06
C ILE A 68 5.45 -11.06 0.69
N LYS A 69 5.58 -9.73 0.62
CA LYS A 69 6.63 -8.99 1.33
C LYS A 69 6.55 -9.18 2.84
N LYS A 70 5.34 -9.22 3.43
CA LYS A 70 5.17 -9.53 4.86
C LYS A 70 5.57 -10.97 5.18
N ILE A 71 5.25 -11.94 4.31
CA ILE A 71 5.68 -13.34 4.45
C ILE A 71 7.21 -13.43 4.46
N LYS A 72 7.88 -12.76 3.52
CA LYS A 72 9.35 -12.73 3.45
C LYS A 72 9.97 -12.19 4.75
N ARG A 73 9.46 -11.06 5.27
CA ARG A 73 9.92 -10.50 6.56
C ARG A 73 9.66 -11.44 7.74
N ALA A 74 8.52 -12.13 7.75
CA ALA A 74 8.23 -13.12 8.80
C ALA A 74 9.19 -14.32 8.73
N ALA A 75 9.59 -14.73 7.53
CA ALA A 75 10.59 -15.78 7.31
C ALA A 75 11.99 -15.38 7.76
N GLU A 76 12.39 -14.12 7.59
CA GLU A 76 13.66 -13.58 8.11
C GLU A 76 13.77 -13.65 9.65
N HIS A 77 12.62 -13.74 10.34
CA HIS A 77 12.54 -13.82 11.81
C HIS A 77 12.07 -15.19 12.32
N ASP A 78 12.03 -16.23 11.47
CA ASP A 78 11.54 -17.57 11.83
C ASP A 78 10.14 -17.58 12.47
N ASP A 79 9.28 -16.60 12.12
CA ASP A 79 7.91 -16.50 12.66
C ASP A 79 6.95 -17.41 11.87
N TYR A 80 7.08 -18.72 12.10
CA TYR A 80 6.32 -19.75 11.41
C TYR A 80 4.80 -19.61 11.54
N ARG A 81 4.31 -19.07 12.68
CA ARG A 81 2.87 -18.85 12.89
C ARG A 81 2.37 -17.77 11.96
N LYS A 82 3.04 -16.63 11.94
CA LYS A 82 2.68 -15.51 11.05
C LYS A 82 2.80 -15.86 9.58
N ILE A 83 3.83 -16.62 9.19
CA ILE A 83 3.97 -17.14 7.81
C ILE A 83 2.74 -17.96 7.43
N LYS A 84 2.32 -18.89 8.29
CA LYS A 84 1.15 -19.75 8.05
C LYS A 84 -0.12 -18.92 7.88
N ASP A 85 -0.37 -17.96 8.77
CA ASP A 85 -1.58 -17.11 8.74
C ASP A 85 -1.61 -16.22 7.49
N LEU A 86 -0.47 -15.63 7.11
CA LEU A 86 -0.35 -14.83 5.90
C LEU A 86 -0.55 -15.69 4.64
N CYS A 87 -0.03 -16.92 4.60
CA CYS A 87 -0.26 -17.85 3.48
C CYS A 87 -1.75 -18.20 3.30
N TYR A 88 -2.48 -18.45 4.39
CA TYR A 88 -3.93 -18.66 4.29
C TYR A 88 -4.66 -17.42 3.79
N THR A 89 -4.28 -16.25 4.32
CA THR A 89 -4.85 -14.96 3.89
C THR A 89 -4.64 -14.73 2.38
N VAL A 90 -3.42 -14.94 1.88
CA VAL A 90 -3.09 -14.81 0.45
C VAL A 90 -3.90 -15.80 -0.38
N ARG A 91 -3.98 -17.06 0.04
CA ARG A 91 -4.76 -18.09 -0.67
C ARG A 91 -6.24 -17.71 -0.77
N ASP A 92 -6.83 -17.25 0.33
CA ASP A 92 -8.25 -16.92 0.38
C ASP A 92 -8.56 -15.66 -0.45
N LYS A 93 -7.66 -14.66 -0.46
CA LYS A 93 -7.73 -13.50 -1.38
C LYS A 93 -7.71 -13.94 -2.85
N ILE A 94 -6.81 -14.85 -3.22
CA ILE A 94 -6.73 -15.40 -4.59
C ILE A 94 -8.01 -16.17 -4.96
N HIS A 95 -8.55 -16.99 -4.05
CA HIS A 95 -9.79 -17.70 -4.30
C HIS A 95 -10.98 -16.75 -4.51
N LYS A 96 -11.13 -15.73 -3.65
CA LYS A 96 -12.15 -14.69 -3.80
C LYS A 96 -11.99 -13.98 -5.14
N ARG A 97 -10.76 -13.66 -5.54
CA ARG A 97 -10.48 -12.99 -6.81
C ARG A 97 -10.84 -13.85 -8.02
N ASN A 98 -10.48 -15.12 -8.01
CA ASN A 98 -10.84 -16.06 -9.08
C ASN A 98 -12.36 -16.20 -9.22
N LYS A 99 -13.12 -16.14 -8.12
CA LYS A 99 -14.58 -16.09 -8.16
C LYS A 99 -15.08 -14.81 -8.84
N CYS A 100 -14.51 -13.65 -8.49
CA CYS A 100 -14.86 -12.37 -9.12
C CYS A 100 -14.59 -12.40 -10.64
N ILE A 101 -13.45 -12.93 -11.07
CA ILE A 101 -13.12 -13.06 -12.50
C ILE A 101 -14.16 -13.92 -13.23
N LYS A 102 -14.56 -15.06 -12.64
CA LYS A 102 -15.63 -15.91 -13.21
C LYS A 102 -16.98 -15.19 -13.30
N ILE A 103 -17.31 -14.35 -12.33
CA ILE A 103 -18.55 -13.54 -12.36
C ILE A 103 -18.47 -12.50 -13.48
N ALA A 104 -17.35 -11.79 -13.60
CA ALA A 104 -17.14 -10.82 -14.66
C ALA A 104 -17.16 -11.46 -16.05
N ASP A 105 -16.61 -12.66 -16.21
CA ASP A 105 -16.59 -13.38 -17.49
C ASP A 105 -17.98 -13.86 -17.92
N LYS A 106 -18.80 -14.31 -16.97
CA LYS A 106 -20.16 -14.80 -17.24
C LYS A 106 -21.18 -13.69 -17.44
N SER A 107 -21.00 -12.55 -16.78
CA SER A 107 -21.96 -11.46 -16.80
C SER A 107 -21.76 -10.56 -18.03
N PRO A 108 -22.82 -10.20 -18.77
CA PRO A 108 -22.74 -9.17 -19.82
C PRO A 108 -22.26 -7.80 -19.32
N ALA A 109 -22.49 -7.49 -18.04
CA ALA A 109 -22.05 -6.24 -17.40
C ALA A 109 -20.65 -6.35 -16.76
N GLY A 110 -19.98 -7.50 -16.88
CA GLY A 110 -18.57 -7.65 -16.52
C GLY A 110 -18.25 -7.29 -15.06
N TRP A 111 -17.25 -6.41 -14.90
CA TRP A 111 -16.77 -5.97 -13.58
C TRP A 111 -17.78 -5.12 -12.80
N ASP A 112 -18.80 -4.56 -13.46
CA ASP A 112 -19.86 -3.84 -12.75
C ASP A 112 -20.72 -4.82 -11.94
N THR A 113 -20.95 -6.03 -12.44
CA THR A 113 -21.59 -7.11 -11.65
C THR A 113 -20.74 -7.56 -10.48
N VAL A 114 -19.41 -7.56 -10.63
CA VAL A 114 -18.51 -7.86 -9.51
C VAL A 114 -18.61 -6.80 -8.43
N LYS A 115 -18.76 -5.53 -8.79
CA LYS A 115 -18.93 -4.43 -7.83
C LYS A 115 -20.17 -4.65 -6.97
N GLU A 116 -21.32 -4.92 -7.59
CA GLU A 116 -22.56 -5.25 -6.87
C GLU A 116 -22.40 -6.51 -6.01
N TYR A 117 -21.77 -7.57 -6.54
CA TYR A 117 -21.49 -8.80 -5.82
C TYR A 117 -20.62 -8.56 -4.55
N LEU A 118 -19.68 -7.63 -4.60
CA LEU A 118 -18.81 -7.30 -3.46
C LEU A 118 -19.46 -6.33 -2.47
N SER A 119 -20.40 -5.51 -2.91
CA SER A 119 -21.16 -4.57 -2.08
C SER A 119 -22.22 -5.25 -1.21
N ASP A 120 -22.69 -6.43 -1.63
CA ASP A 120 -23.62 -7.24 -0.83
C ASP A 120 -22.79 -8.15 0.12
N GLU A 121 -22.55 -7.69 1.35
CA GLU A 121 -21.68 -8.31 2.39
C GLU A 121 -22.03 -9.78 2.77
N LEU A 122 -22.97 -10.44 2.09
CA LEU A 122 -23.51 -11.76 2.41
C LEU A 122 -23.16 -12.89 1.42
N ALA A 123 -22.35 -12.65 0.39
CA ALA A 123 -22.15 -13.63 -0.70
C ALA A 123 -21.01 -14.65 -0.47
N SER A 124 -20.91 -15.16 0.77
CA SER A 124 -20.13 -16.35 1.11
C SER A 124 -21.09 -17.46 1.54
N ASN A 125 -21.75 -18.12 0.57
CA ASN A 125 -22.08 -19.56 0.56
C ASN A 125 -23.03 -19.88 -0.61
N SER A 126 -23.22 -21.18 -0.93
CA SER A 126 -23.82 -21.77 -2.14
C SER A 126 -25.25 -21.35 -2.55
N GLU A 127 -25.82 -20.29 -1.98
CA GLU A 127 -27.06 -19.61 -2.42
C GLU A 127 -26.85 -18.68 -3.63
N ASP A 128 -25.59 -18.44 -4.01
CA ASP A 128 -25.19 -17.43 -4.99
C ASP A 128 -25.73 -17.64 -6.41
N GLU A 129 -25.93 -18.87 -6.87
CA GLU A 129 -26.47 -19.12 -8.23
C GLU A 129 -27.92 -18.65 -8.38
N LYS A 130 -28.73 -18.78 -7.33
CA LYS A 130 -30.13 -18.31 -7.34
C LYS A 130 -30.20 -16.79 -7.27
N LYS A 131 -29.28 -16.17 -6.52
CA LYS A 131 -29.23 -14.71 -6.35
C LYS A 131 -28.65 -13.99 -7.56
N ILE A 132 -27.65 -14.56 -8.24
CA ILE A 132 -27.17 -14.05 -9.53
C ILE A 132 -28.31 -14.04 -10.56
N ARG A 133 -29.08 -15.16 -10.66
CA ARG A 133 -30.28 -15.18 -11.50
C ARG A 133 -31.32 -14.15 -11.09
N TYR A 134 -31.51 -13.92 -9.80
CA TYR A 134 -32.44 -12.89 -9.32
C TYR A 134 -31.99 -11.48 -9.71
N ALA A 135 -30.70 -11.15 -9.55
CA ALA A 135 -30.13 -9.87 -9.93
C ALA A 135 -30.17 -9.63 -11.45
N GLU A 136 -29.86 -10.65 -12.27
CA GLU A 136 -30.00 -10.60 -13.73
C GLU A 136 -31.45 -10.34 -14.16
N ASN A 137 -32.41 -11.04 -13.53
CA ASN A 137 -33.83 -10.85 -13.80
C ASN A 137 -34.33 -9.47 -13.35
N TYR A 138 -33.88 -8.99 -12.20
CA TYR A 138 -34.26 -7.69 -11.67
C TYR A 138 -33.68 -6.54 -12.52
N SER A 139 -32.41 -6.64 -12.91
CA SER A 139 -31.76 -5.68 -13.81
C SER A 139 -32.43 -5.67 -15.20
N SER A 140 -32.74 -6.85 -15.74
CA SER A 140 -33.49 -6.98 -17.00
C SER A 140 -34.89 -6.36 -16.89
N TYR A 141 -35.58 -6.57 -15.77
CA TYR A 141 -36.90 -5.99 -15.51
C TYR A 141 -36.85 -4.45 -15.46
N LEU A 142 -35.87 -3.89 -14.75
CA LEU A 142 -35.71 -2.44 -14.67
C LEU A 142 -35.40 -1.81 -16.04
N ASN A 143 -34.56 -2.47 -16.84
CA ASN A 143 -34.25 -2.02 -18.20
C ASN A 143 -35.46 -2.06 -19.13
N LEU A 144 -36.27 -3.13 -19.05
CA LEU A 144 -37.46 -3.27 -19.91
C LEU A 144 -38.61 -2.35 -19.50
N HIS A 145 -38.78 -2.10 -18.20
CA HIS A 145 -39.98 -1.47 -17.66
C HIS A 145 -39.81 0.02 -17.32
N PHE A 146 -38.61 0.45 -16.96
CA PHE A 146 -38.35 1.84 -16.56
C PHE A 146 -37.41 2.59 -17.51
N GLY A 147 -36.80 1.92 -18.50
CA GLY A 147 -36.00 2.56 -19.56
C GLY A 147 -34.89 3.48 -19.05
N LEU A 148 -34.40 3.22 -17.83
CA LEU A 148 -33.63 4.17 -17.03
C LEU A 148 -32.16 3.75 -16.94
N ILE A 149 -31.48 3.69 -18.08
CA ILE A 149 -30.04 4.02 -18.22
C ILE A 149 -29.85 4.65 -19.60
N ARG A 150 -29.68 5.98 -19.64
CA ARG A 150 -29.05 6.72 -20.74
C ARG A 150 -27.85 7.44 -20.17
#